data_AF-A0A2L0B382-F1
#
_entry.id   AF-A0A2L0B382-F1
#
_cell.length_a   1.000
_cell.length_b   1.000
_cell.length_c   1.000
_cell.angle_alpha   90.00
_cell.angle_beta   90.00
_cell.angle_gamma   90.00
#
_symmetry.space_group_name_H-M   'P 1'
#
loop_
_entity.id
_entity.type
_entity.pdbx_description
1 polymer ?
#
loop_
_entity_poly.entity_id
_entity_poly.type
_entity_poly.pdbx_seq_one_letter_code
_entity_poly.pdbx_strand_id
1 'polypeptide(L)'
;PTIRIEPPAAIPSQDNRKKPPEKPKEEIIDEEEEEQKLREESGLSRSGRLFGGLMNDIKRKAPWYWSDFKDALALQCIASWIFLYFACLSPIITFGGLLAEATGKNMAAMESLVSGFVCGMGYGFFSGQPLTILGSTGPVLVFETIVYEFCKQVDWDYMAFRFWIGAWIAFILFILVAIDASAL
;
A
#
# COMPACT_ATOMS: atom_id res chain seq x y z
N PRO A 1 70.33 -39.76 8.15
CA PRO A 1 70.50 -38.32 8.42
C PRO A 1 69.30 -37.77 9.22
N THR A 2 69.46 -37.67 10.53
CA THR A 2 68.42 -37.16 11.45
C THR A 2 68.64 -35.67 11.62
N ILE A 3 67.95 -34.85 10.82
CA ILE A 3 68.02 -33.38 10.93
C ILE A 3 67.11 -32.99 12.10
N ARG A 4 67.73 -32.72 13.25
CA ARG A 4 67.06 -32.17 14.43
C ARG A 4 67.03 -30.64 14.28
N ILE A 5 65.85 -30.10 13.99
CA ILE A 5 65.63 -28.64 13.97
C ILE A 5 65.50 -28.18 15.41
N GLU A 6 66.36 -27.27 15.85
CA GLU A 6 66.26 -26.67 17.18
C GLU A 6 65.04 -25.72 17.26
N PRO A 7 64.35 -25.67 18.40
CA PRO A 7 63.19 -24.80 18.54
C PRO A 7 63.62 -23.33 18.51
N PRO A 8 62.81 -22.45 17.89
CA PRO A 8 63.15 -21.04 17.73
C PRO A 8 63.33 -20.35 19.09
N ALA A 9 64.40 -19.56 19.23
CA ALA A 9 64.82 -18.93 20.49
C ALA A 9 63.89 -17.82 21.00
N ALA A 10 62.91 -17.38 20.21
CA ALA A 10 61.94 -16.37 20.62
C ALA A 10 60.55 -16.72 20.10
N ILE A 11 59.61 -16.83 21.04
CA ILE A 11 58.20 -17.00 20.76
C ILE A 11 57.65 -15.61 20.41
N PRO A 12 56.93 -15.42 19.29
CA PRO A 12 56.34 -14.12 18.94
C PRO A 12 55.45 -13.59 20.08
N SER A 13 55.50 -12.28 20.32
CA SER A 13 54.75 -11.64 21.41
C SER A 13 53.25 -11.92 21.30
N GLN A 14 52.68 -12.57 22.32
CA GLN A 14 51.26 -12.92 22.39
C GLN A 14 50.35 -11.76 22.83
N ASP A 15 50.86 -10.53 22.90
CA ASP A 15 50.10 -9.39 23.42
C ASP A 15 48.85 -9.07 22.57
N ASN A 16 48.91 -9.30 21.26
CA ASN A 16 47.74 -9.18 20.38
C ASN A 16 46.66 -10.25 20.66
N ARG A 17 47.01 -11.36 21.32
CA ARG A 17 46.08 -12.44 21.67
C ARG A 17 45.43 -12.24 23.05
N LYS A 18 45.95 -11.33 23.88
CA LYS A 18 45.41 -11.01 25.22
C LYS A 18 44.38 -9.90 25.22
N LYS A 19 44.21 -9.14 24.13
CA LYS A 19 43.04 -8.28 23.99
C LYS A 19 41.82 -9.18 23.85
N PRO A 20 40.85 -9.14 24.78
CA PRO A 20 39.55 -9.73 24.49
C PRO A 20 39.08 -9.15 23.16
N PRO A 21 38.47 -9.94 22.26
CA PRO A 21 37.86 -9.38 21.06
C PRO A 21 37.02 -8.19 21.54
N GLU A 22 37.24 -7.01 20.98
CA GLU A 22 36.27 -5.94 21.11
C GLU A 22 34.95 -6.60 20.76
N LYS A 23 34.05 -6.72 21.74
CA LYS A 23 32.69 -7.11 21.46
C LYS A 23 32.31 -6.24 20.26
N PRO A 24 31.78 -6.82 19.16
CA PRO A 24 31.11 -5.99 18.18
C PRO A 24 30.28 -5.04 19.03
N LYS A 25 30.45 -3.73 18.86
CA LYS A 25 29.43 -2.84 19.39
C LYS A 25 28.16 -3.47 18.86
N GLU A 26 27.33 -4.00 19.74
CA GLU A 26 25.94 -4.18 19.40
C GLU A 26 25.56 -2.75 19.04
N GLU A 27 25.61 -2.45 17.74
CA GLU A 27 24.83 -1.39 17.19
C GLU A 27 23.44 -1.79 17.65
N ILE A 28 23.03 -1.22 18.78
CA ILE A 28 21.64 -0.96 19.04
C ILE A 28 21.30 -0.02 17.89
N ILE A 29 21.04 -0.64 16.74
CA ILE A 29 20.35 -0.03 15.64
C ILE A 29 19.06 0.38 16.32
N ASP A 30 18.96 1.67 16.62
CA ASP A 30 17.75 2.23 17.19
C ASP A 30 16.68 1.94 16.14
N GLU A 31 15.80 0.97 16.41
CA GLU A 31 14.77 0.55 15.46
C GLU A 31 13.96 1.77 15.01
N GLU A 32 13.82 2.77 15.90
CA GLU A 32 13.24 4.07 15.63
C GLU A 32 14.07 4.90 14.62
N GLU A 33 15.40 4.91 14.68
CA GLU A 33 16.23 5.62 13.69
C GLU A 33 16.24 4.93 12.33
N GLU A 34 16.24 3.60 12.27
CA GLU A 34 16.12 2.88 11.00
C GLU A 34 14.72 3.04 10.39
N GLU A 35 13.67 2.96 11.20
CA GLU A 35 12.30 3.23 10.76
C GLU A 35 12.16 4.68 10.27
N GLN A 36 12.81 5.64 10.95
CA GLN A 36 12.80 7.03 10.54
C GLN A 36 13.61 7.29 9.27
N LYS A 37 14.77 6.63 9.08
CA LYS A 37 15.52 6.64 7.82
C LYS A 37 14.73 6.00 6.68
N LEU A 38 14.05 4.88 6.93
CA LEU A 38 13.16 4.23 5.96
C LEU A 38 11.96 5.12 5.61
N ARG A 39 11.38 5.83 6.58
CA ARG A 39 10.31 6.84 6.37
C ARG A 39 10.81 8.02 5.54
N GLU A 40 12.02 8.49 5.79
CA GLU A 40 12.66 9.57 5.01
C GLU A 40 12.98 9.12 3.57
N GLU A 41 13.56 7.93 3.39
CA GLU A 41 13.84 7.34 2.08
C GLU A 41 12.57 7.00 1.30
N SER A 42 11.49 6.63 1.99
CA SER A 42 10.19 6.39 1.39
C SER A 42 9.37 7.67 1.14
N GLY A 43 9.91 8.85 1.49
CA GLY A 43 9.28 10.14 1.21
C GLY A 43 8.09 10.48 2.11
N LEU A 44 7.96 9.79 3.25
CA LEU A 44 6.94 10.04 4.29
C LEU A 44 7.37 11.14 5.27
N SER A 45 8.33 11.98 4.88
CA SER A 45 8.72 13.18 5.63
C SER A 45 7.93 14.39 5.12
N ARG A 46 7.59 15.33 6.01
CA ARG A 46 6.85 16.54 5.61
C ARG A 46 7.66 17.36 4.61
N SER A 47 7.15 17.48 3.39
CA SER A 47 7.81 18.22 2.30
C SER A 47 7.77 19.75 2.52
N GLY A 48 6.84 20.23 3.35
CA GLY A 48 6.70 21.67 3.68
C GLY A 48 6.17 22.54 2.53
N ARG A 49 5.71 21.91 1.44
CA ARG A 49 5.08 22.55 0.27
C ARG A 49 3.74 21.89 0.00
N LEU A 50 2.75 22.67 -0.45
CA LEU A 50 1.47 22.11 -0.89
C LEU A 50 1.70 21.10 -2.03
N PHE A 51 1.12 19.90 -1.91
CA PHE A 51 1.32 18.76 -2.84
C PHE A 51 2.76 18.26 -2.96
N GLY A 52 3.62 18.56 -1.98
CA GLY A 52 5.03 18.18 -2.01
C GLY A 52 5.25 16.67 -2.00
N GLY A 53 4.49 15.94 -1.19
CA GLY A 53 4.49 14.47 -1.13
C GLY A 53 4.04 13.84 -2.45
N LEU A 54 2.90 14.29 -3.00
CA LEU A 54 2.39 13.79 -4.28
C LEU A 54 3.39 13.97 -5.43
N MET A 55 4.05 15.13 -5.51
CA MET A 55 5.05 15.38 -6.54
C MET A 55 6.29 14.48 -6.39
N ASN A 56 6.70 14.18 -5.16
CA ASN A 56 7.80 13.27 -4.89
C ASN A 56 7.43 11.83 -5.26
N ASP A 57 6.20 11.40 -4.98
CA ASP A 57 5.68 10.09 -5.39
C ASP A 57 5.68 9.91 -6.92
N ILE A 58 5.22 10.92 -7.65
CA ILE A 58 5.23 10.90 -9.12
C ILE A 58 6.67 10.81 -9.66
N LYS A 59 7.60 11.62 -9.12
CA LYS A 59 9.01 11.58 -9.54
C LYS A 59 9.65 10.22 -9.32
N ARG A 60 9.33 9.56 -8.20
CA ARG A 60 9.82 8.22 -7.87
C ARG A 60 9.23 7.15 -8.78
N LYS A 61 7.93 7.24 -9.12
CA LYS A 61 7.23 6.23 -9.93
C LYS A 61 7.47 6.36 -11.44
N ALA A 62 7.65 7.58 -11.94
CA ALA A 62 7.82 7.88 -13.37
C ALA A 62 8.83 6.99 -14.13
N PRO A 63 10.06 6.72 -13.63
CA PRO A 63 11.02 5.89 -14.37
C PRO A 63 10.59 4.43 -14.51
N TRP A 64 9.83 3.90 -13.55
CA TRP A 64 9.39 2.50 -13.51
C TRP A 64 8.17 2.24 -14.38
N TYR A 65 7.34 3.26 -14.63
CA TYR A 65 6.06 3.11 -15.33
C TYR A 65 6.18 2.40 -16.69
N TRP A 66 7.25 2.68 -17.46
CA TRP A 66 7.47 2.01 -18.75
C TRP A 66 8.02 0.58 -18.60
N SER A 67 8.75 0.29 -17.52
CA SER A 67 9.20 -1.08 -17.21
C SER A 67 8.01 -1.95 -16.84
N ASP A 68 7.07 -1.43 -16.04
CA ASP A 68 5.88 -2.17 -15.56
C ASP A 68 5.09 -2.80 -16.74
N PHE A 69 4.95 -2.11 -17.87
CA PHE A 69 4.28 -2.66 -19.06
C PHE A 69 5.09 -3.75 -19.79
N LYS A 70 6.43 -3.64 -19.80
CA LYS A 70 7.28 -4.66 -20.40
C LYS A 70 7.28 -5.94 -19.56
N ASP A 71 7.36 -5.78 -18.25
CA ASP A 71 7.40 -6.88 -17.29
C ASP A 71 6.06 -7.63 -17.24
N ALA A 72 4.94 -6.93 -17.48
CA ALA A 72 3.60 -7.52 -17.57
C ALA A 72 3.40 -8.51 -18.74
N LEU A 73 4.31 -8.55 -19.74
CA LEU A 73 4.21 -9.46 -20.89
C LEU A 73 4.69 -10.89 -20.58
N ALA A 74 5.18 -11.16 -19.37
CA ALA A 74 5.56 -12.51 -18.96
C ALA A 74 4.33 -13.45 -18.92
N LEU A 75 4.48 -14.68 -19.43
CA LEU A 75 3.41 -15.70 -19.44
C LEU A 75 2.85 -16.02 -18.03
N GLN A 76 3.66 -15.86 -16.98
CA GLN A 76 3.22 -16.03 -15.60
C GLN A 76 2.15 -15.00 -15.19
N CYS A 77 2.20 -13.78 -15.74
CA CYS A 77 1.22 -12.72 -15.46
C CYS A 77 -0.18 -13.10 -15.94
N ILE A 78 -0.30 -13.90 -17.01
CA ILE A 78 -1.58 -14.37 -17.54
C ILE A 78 -2.28 -15.28 -16.53
N ALA A 79 -1.54 -16.19 -15.90
CA ALA A 79 -2.08 -17.07 -14.88
C ALA A 79 -2.57 -16.28 -13.66
N SER A 80 -1.77 -15.31 -13.19
CA SER A 80 -2.16 -14.41 -12.10
C SER A 80 -3.39 -13.57 -12.44
N TRP A 81 -3.50 -13.08 -13.69
CA TRP A 81 -4.64 -12.31 -14.15
C TRP A 81 -5.95 -13.12 -14.11
N ILE A 82 -5.94 -14.34 -14.65
CA ILE A 82 -7.12 -15.23 -14.62
C ILE A 82 -7.51 -15.56 -13.17
N PHE A 83 -6.53 -15.88 -12.33
CA PHE A 83 -6.78 -16.18 -10.92
C PHE A 83 -7.40 -14.99 -10.18
N LEU A 84 -6.81 -13.80 -10.32
CA LEU A 84 -7.29 -12.57 -9.69
C LEU A 84 -8.67 -12.17 -10.21
N TYR A 85 -8.97 -12.38 -11.49
CA TYR A 85 -10.30 -12.13 -12.04
C TYR A 85 -11.38 -12.89 -11.28
N PHE A 86 -11.23 -14.21 -11.12
CA PHE A 86 -12.22 -15.00 -10.37
C PHE A 86 -12.21 -14.71 -8.88
N ALA A 87 -11.03 -14.46 -8.30
CA ALA A 87 -10.89 -14.12 -6.88
C ALA A 87 -11.60 -12.80 -6.53
N CYS A 88 -11.59 -11.81 -7.44
CA CYS A 88 -12.23 -10.51 -7.21
C CYS A 88 -13.70 -10.49 -7.65
N LEU A 89 -14.07 -11.28 -8.66
CA LEU A 89 -15.44 -11.33 -9.15
C LEU A 89 -16.42 -11.91 -8.12
N SER A 90 -16.02 -12.96 -7.39
CA SER A 90 -16.85 -13.57 -6.35
C SER A 90 -17.29 -12.57 -5.26
N PRO A 91 -16.39 -11.88 -4.54
CA PRO A 91 -16.78 -10.92 -3.51
C PRO A 91 -17.55 -9.73 -4.08
N ILE A 92 -17.23 -9.26 -5.30
CA ILE A 92 -18.00 -8.16 -5.91
C ILE A 92 -19.45 -8.57 -6.15
N ILE A 93 -19.71 -9.79 -6.64
CA ILE A 93 -21.08 -10.29 -6.83
C ILE A 93 -21.77 -10.51 -5.49
N THR A 94 -21.09 -11.13 -4.52
CA THR A 94 -21.67 -11.38 -3.19
C THR A 94 -22.05 -10.08 -2.49
N PHE A 95 -21.13 -9.12 -2.39
CA PHE A 95 -21.42 -7.84 -1.75
C PHE A 95 -22.41 -7.00 -2.55
N GLY A 96 -22.35 -7.04 -3.88
CA GLY A 96 -23.33 -6.36 -4.73
C GLY A 96 -24.75 -6.92 -4.58
N GLY A 97 -24.90 -8.22 -4.34
CA GLY A 97 -26.19 -8.85 -4.04
C GLY A 97 -26.74 -8.44 -2.68
N LEU A 98 -25.90 -8.45 -1.63
CA LEU A 98 -26.28 -7.99 -0.29
C LEU A 98 -26.66 -6.50 -0.29
N LEU A 99 -25.93 -5.69 -1.06
CA LEU A 99 -26.21 -4.26 -1.21
C LEU A 99 -27.52 -4.02 -1.97
N ALA A 100 -27.87 -4.86 -2.94
CA ALA A 100 -29.15 -4.78 -3.65
C ALA A 100 -30.33 -4.99 -2.70
N GLU A 101 -30.21 -5.96 -1.79
CA GLU A 101 -31.23 -6.24 -0.77
C GLU A 101 -31.33 -5.10 0.24
N ALA A 102 -30.18 -4.63 0.75
CA ALA A 102 -30.12 -3.54 1.72
C ALA A 102 -30.65 -2.20 1.17
N THR A 103 -30.39 -1.89 -0.11
CA THR A 103 -30.72 -0.59 -0.73
C THR A 103 -32.01 -0.60 -1.55
N GLY A 104 -32.83 -1.65 -1.45
CA GLY A 104 -34.09 -1.75 -2.19
C GLY A 104 -33.93 -1.73 -3.71
N LYS A 105 -32.87 -2.39 -4.22
CA LYS A 105 -32.48 -2.48 -5.64
C LYS A 105 -32.01 -1.18 -6.30
N ASN A 106 -31.73 -0.14 -5.51
CA ASN A 106 -31.10 1.07 -6.03
C ASN A 106 -29.63 0.85 -6.39
N MET A 107 -28.93 -0.05 -5.68
CA MET A 107 -27.53 -0.37 -5.97
C MET A 107 -27.35 -1.89 -5.98
N ALA A 108 -27.20 -2.49 -7.16
CA ALA A 108 -27.10 -3.93 -7.32
C ALA A 108 -25.70 -4.40 -7.75
N ALA A 109 -25.61 -5.70 -8.05
CA ALA A 109 -24.36 -6.33 -8.44
C ALA A 109 -23.78 -5.77 -9.75
N MET A 110 -24.64 -5.35 -10.69
CA MET A 110 -24.18 -4.80 -11.98
C MET A 110 -23.53 -3.43 -11.82
N GLU A 111 -24.12 -2.54 -11.03
CA GLU A 111 -23.56 -1.22 -10.73
C GLU A 111 -22.24 -1.36 -9.96
N SER A 112 -22.17 -2.32 -9.04
CA SER A 112 -20.95 -2.63 -8.29
C SER A 112 -19.83 -3.17 -9.20
N LEU A 113 -20.17 -4.02 -10.18
CA LEU A 113 -19.23 -4.50 -11.19
C LEU A 113 -18.69 -3.38 -12.07
N VAL A 114 -19.57 -2.52 -12.58
CA VAL A 114 -19.18 -1.38 -13.44
C VAL A 114 -18.31 -0.40 -12.64
N SER A 115 -18.68 -0.10 -11.40
CA SER A 115 -17.87 0.75 -10.51
C SER A 115 -16.50 0.13 -10.25
N GLY A 116 -16.43 -1.17 -9.94
CA GLY A 116 -15.17 -1.87 -9.70
C GLY A 116 -14.25 -1.86 -10.93
N PHE A 117 -14.82 -2.02 -12.12
CA PHE A 117 -14.07 -1.95 -13.38
C PHE A 117 -13.48 -0.56 -13.62
N VAL A 118 -14.30 0.51 -13.52
CA VAL A 118 -13.84 1.88 -13.78
C VAL A 118 -12.81 2.32 -12.73
N CYS A 119 -13.07 2.07 -11.45
CA CYS A 119 -12.14 2.39 -10.37
C CYS A 119 -10.85 1.56 -10.47
N GLY A 120 -10.95 0.27 -10.79
CA GLY A 120 -9.79 -0.62 -10.95
C GLY A 120 -8.89 -0.21 -12.10
N MET A 121 -9.46 0.15 -13.27
CA MET A 121 -8.68 0.69 -14.38
C MET A 121 -8.00 2.02 -14.02
N GLY A 122 -8.75 2.96 -13.45
CA GLY A 122 -8.20 4.26 -13.04
C GLY A 122 -7.05 4.08 -12.03
N TYR A 123 -7.24 3.25 -11.02
CA TYR A 123 -6.20 2.96 -10.03
C TYR A 123 -5.01 2.22 -10.64
N GLY A 124 -5.24 1.24 -11.53
CA GLY A 124 -4.16 0.51 -12.20
C GLY A 124 -3.21 1.42 -12.99
N PHE A 125 -3.74 2.42 -13.69
CA PHE A 125 -2.91 3.35 -14.47
C PHE A 125 -2.27 4.47 -13.64
N PHE A 126 -2.94 4.97 -12.61
CA PHE A 126 -2.51 6.18 -11.90
C PHE A 126 -1.98 5.94 -10.47
N SER A 127 -2.00 4.71 -9.97
CA SER A 127 -1.49 4.41 -8.62
C SER A 127 0.03 4.31 -8.54
N GLY A 128 0.58 4.67 -7.38
CA GLY A 128 1.98 4.39 -7.06
C GLY A 128 2.27 2.89 -6.90
N GLN A 129 1.28 2.12 -6.43
CA GLN A 129 1.36 0.68 -6.19
C GLN A 129 0.22 -0.06 -6.92
N PRO A 130 0.45 -0.50 -8.17
CA PRO A 130 -0.56 -1.18 -8.99
C PRO A 130 -0.89 -2.61 -8.53
N LEU A 131 -0.15 -3.15 -7.56
CA LEU A 131 -0.42 -4.47 -6.96
C LEU A 131 -1.58 -4.46 -5.96
N THR A 132 -2.07 -3.29 -5.55
CA THR A 132 -3.19 -3.17 -4.62
C THR A 132 -4.51 -3.45 -5.33
N ILE A 133 -5.28 -4.39 -4.78
CA ILE A 133 -6.60 -4.75 -5.30
C ILE A 133 -7.67 -3.90 -4.60
N LEU A 134 -8.46 -3.18 -5.40
CA LEU A 134 -9.60 -2.42 -4.90
C LEU A 134 -10.83 -3.34 -4.81
N GLY A 135 -11.55 -3.27 -3.70
CA GLY A 135 -12.77 -4.03 -3.50
C GLY A 135 -13.66 -3.41 -2.43
N SER A 136 -14.96 -3.71 -2.52
CA SER A 136 -15.89 -3.36 -1.44
C SER A 136 -15.58 -4.19 -0.20
N THR A 137 -15.69 -3.57 0.96
CA THR A 137 -15.41 -4.20 2.26
C THR A 137 -16.65 -4.23 3.13
N GLY A 138 -16.70 -5.15 4.08
CA GLY A 138 -17.83 -5.28 5.02
C GLY A 138 -18.20 -3.99 5.75
N PRO A 139 -17.25 -3.20 6.28
CA PRO A 139 -17.56 -1.93 6.95
C PRO A 139 -18.24 -0.91 6.03
N VAL A 140 -17.82 -0.83 4.75
CA VAL A 140 -18.45 0.05 3.77
C VAL A 140 -19.89 -0.39 3.50
N LEU A 141 -20.13 -1.70 3.38
CA LEU A 141 -21.51 -2.22 3.21
C LEU A 141 -22.39 -1.84 4.39
N VAL A 142 -21.93 -2.04 5.63
CA VAL A 142 -22.69 -1.67 6.83
C VAL A 142 -22.99 -0.16 6.86
N PHE A 143 -22.01 0.67 6.50
CA PHE A 143 -22.20 2.11 6.38
C PHE A 143 -23.29 2.47 5.36
N GLU A 144 -23.28 1.86 4.17
CA GLU A 144 -24.32 2.10 3.14
C GLU A 144 -25.71 1.71 3.62
N THR A 145 -25.85 0.58 4.31
CA THR A 145 -27.14 0.14 4.87
C THR A 145 -27.69 1.19 5.86
N ILE A 146 -26.85 1.69 6.76
CA ILE A 146 -27.24 2.72 7.74
C ILE A 146 -27.65 4.02 7.03
N VAL A 147 -26.89 4.45 6.02
CA VAL A 147 -27.19 5.66 5.24
C VAL A 147 -28.52 5.52 4.51
N TYR A 148 -28.79 4.36 3.93
CA TYR A 148 -30.04 4.09 3.24
C TYR A 148 -31.25 4.08 4.19
N GLU A 149 -31.13 3.42 5.35
CA GLU A 149 -32.16 3.44 6.39
C GLU A 149 -32.42 4.85 6.94
N PHE A 150 -31.36 5.64 7.13
CA PHE A 150 -31.47 7.03 7.54
C PHE A 150 -32.22 7.89 6.51
N CYS A 151 -31.87 7.77 5.23
CA CYS A 151 -32.56 8.49 4.15
C CYS A 151 -34.05 8.13 4.10
N LYS A 152 -34.41 6.87 4.34
CA LYS A 152 -35.80 6.43 4.43
C LYS A 152 -36.56 7.04 5.62
N GLN A 153 -35.93 7.16 6.78
CA GLN A 153 -36.57 7.75 7.96
C GLN A 153 -36.83 9.25 7.80
N VAL A 154 -35.95 9.94 7.07
CA VAL A 154 -36.01 11.41 6.86
C VAL A 154 -36.71 11.79 5.55
N ASP A 155 -37.11 10.80 4.74
CA ASP A 155 -37.71 10.97 3.41
C ASP A 155 -36.81 11.75 2.43
N TRP A 156 -35.51 11.44 2.45
CA TRP A 156 -34.51 12.02 1.55
C TRP A 156 -34.14 11.08 0.42
N ASP A 157 -33.79 11.67 -0.74
CA ASP A 157 -33.27 10.92 -1.87
C ASP A 157 -31.88 10.35 -1.54
N TYR A 158 -31.82 9.03 -1.41
CA TYR A 158 -30.59 8.28 -1.15
C TYR A 158 -29.49 8.55 -2.18
N MET A 159 -29.82 8.63 -3.48
CA MET A 159 -28.82 8.82 -4.53
C MET A 159 -28.20 10.21 -4.46
N ALA A 160 -29.01 11.24 -4.26
CA ALA A 160 -28.53 12.60 -4.10
C ALA A 160 -27.67 12.74 -2.84
N PHE A 161 -28.12 12.17 -1.72
CA PHE A 161 -27.37 12.22 -0.46
C PHE A 161 -26.04 11.47 -0.55
N ARG A 162 -26.04 10.29 -1.18
CA ARG A 162 -24.83 9.51 -1.47
C ARG A 162 -23.81 10.29 -2.29
N PHE A 163 -24.26 11.03 -3.31
CA PHE A 163 -23.39 11.90 -4.10
C PHE A 163 -22.72 12.98 -3.23
N TRP A 164 -23.48 13.64 -2.35
CA TRP A 164 -22.94 14.65 -1.45
C TRP A 164 -21.93 14.09 -0.45
N ILE A 165 -22.18 12.89 0.10
CA ILE A 165 -21.19 12.20 0.95
C ILE A 165 -19.90 11.97 0.16
N GLY A 166 -20.00 11.43 -1.07
CA GLY A 166 -18.85 11.20 -1.94
C GLY A 166 -18.08 12.49 -2.28
N ALA A 167 -18.79 13.59 -2.54
CA ALA A 167 -18.19 14.89 -2.82
C ALA A 167 -17.39 15.43 -1.63
N TRP A 168 -17.93 15.31 -0.41
CA TRP A 168 -17.22 15.70 0.81
C TRP A 168 -16.01 14.83 1.08
N ILE A 169 -16.11 13.51 0.89
CA ILE A 169 -14.97 12.60 1.02
C ILE A 169 -13.86 13.00 0.03
N ALA A 170 -14.19 13.24 -1.24
CA ALA A 170 -13.22 13.67 -2.24
C ALA A 170 -12.54 15.00 -1.87
N PHE A 171 -13.32 15.97 -1.37
CA PHE A 171 -12.78 17.25 -0.91
C PHE A 171 -11.81 17.09 0.28
N ILE A 172 -12.18 16.29 1.28
CA ILE A 172 -11.32 16.03 2.44
C ILE A 172 -10.05 15.30 2.00
N LEU A 173 -10.16 14.27 1.17
CA LEU A 173 -9.01 13.55 0.63
C LEU A 173 -8.06 14.47 -0.15
N PHE A 174 -8.61 15.39 -0.95
CA PHE A 174 -7.80 16.37 -1.67
C PHE A 174 -7.02 17.28 -0.72
N ILE A 175 -7.64 17.75 0.35
CA ILE A 175 -6.97 18.55 1.38
C ILE A 175 -5.88 17.73 2.08
N LEU A 176 -6.16 16.48 2.46
CA LEU A 176 -5.19 15.60 3.12
C LEU A 176 -3.95 15.36 2.25
N VAL A 177 -4.14 15.19 0.94
CA VAL A 177 -3.04 15.09 -0.03
C VAL A 177 -2.29 16.42 -0.13
N ALA A 178 -2.99 17.56 -0.11
CA ALA A 178 -2.35 18.87 -0.20
C ALA A 178 -1.46 19.20 1.00
N ILE A 179 -1.80 18.71 2.20
CA ILE A 179 -1.05 18.96 3.45
C ILE A 179 -0.01 17.88 3.79
N ASP A 180 0.23 16.93 2.88
CA ASP A 180 1.12 15.79 3.12
C ASP A 180 0.75 15.00 4.40
N ALA A 181 -0.54 14.70 4.58
CA ALA A 181 -1.03 13.98 5.76
C ALA A 181 -0.47 12.56 5.90
N SER A 182 0.10 11.98 4.83
CA SER A 182 0.78 10.67 4.86
C SER A 182 2.06 10.67 5.70
N ALA A 183 2.58 11.85 6.08
CA ALA A 183 3.74 12.00 6.96
C ALA A 183 3.37 11.98 8.46
N LEU A 184 2.07 11.94 8.80
CA LEU A 184 1.57 11.75 10.17
C LEU A 184 1.49 10.27 10.50
#